data_AF-A0A8T4BQK9-F1
#
_entry.id   AF-A0A8T4BQK9-F1
#
_cell.length_a   1.000
_cell.length_b   1.000
_cell.length_c   1.000
_cell.angle_alpha   90.00
_cell.angle_beta   90.00
_cell.angle_gamma   90.00
#
_symmetry.space_group_name_H-M   'P 1'
#
loop_
_entity.id
_entity.type
_entity.pdbx_description
1 polymer ?
#
loop_
_entity_poly.entity_id
_entity_poly.type
_entity_poly.pdbx_seq_one_letter_code
_entity_poly.pdbx_strand_id
1 'polypeptide(L)'
;MKKRTAIIHFILFLVLLTTLIIIFWQPLTNLFSSPDKIKSFVLDFGILAPIIFILIIALQVLFAPIPGQVAGLAGGYIFGGFFGLI
;
A
#
# COMPACT_ATOMS: atom_id res chain seq x y z
N MET A 1 -29.32 -17.20 -21.74
CA MET A 1 -29.08 -17.48 -20.30
C MET A 1 -27.72 -16.99 -19.78
N LYS A 2 -26.60 -17.07 -20.53
CA LYS A 2 -25.24 -16.63 -20.08
C LYS A 2 -25.12 -15.16 -19.60
N LYS A 3 -25.89 -14.23 -20.17
CA LYS A 3 -25.84 -12.79 -19.81
C LYS A 3 -26.29 -12.50 -18.37
N ARG A 4 -27.26 -13.26 -17.82
CA ARG A 4 -27.77 -13.06 -16.45
C ARG A 4 -26.74 -13.49 -15.40
N THR A 5 -26.06 -14.61 -15.63
CA THR A 5 -24.96 -15.08 -14.77
C THR A 5 -23.79 -14.10 -14.76
N ALA A 6 -23.43 -13.50 -15.90
CA ALA A 6 -22.38 -12.48 -15.95
C ALA A 6 -22.73 -11.24 -15.12
N ILE A 7 -23.99 -10.78 -15.18
CA ILE A 7 -24.47 -9.65 -14.37
C ILE A 7 -24.40 -9.97 -12.88
N ILE A 8 -24.77 -11.18 -12.47
CA ILE A 8 -24.70 -11.60 -11.06
C ILE A 8 -23.25 -11.60 -10.55
N HIS A 9 -22.30 -12.14 -11.32
CA HIS A 9 -20.88 -12.13 -10.94
C HIS A 9 -20.33 -10.69 -10.88
N PHE A 10 -20.76 -9.82 -11.79
CA PHE A 10 -20.36 -8.41 -11.78
C PHE A 10 -20.90 -7.68 -10.54
N ILE A 11 -22.15 -7.92 -10.16
CA ILE A 11 -22.74 -7.36 -8.94
C ILE A 11 -22.02 -7.89 -7.70
N LEU A 12 -21.75 -9.21 -7.64
CA LEU A 12 -20.99 -9.80 -6.54
C LEU A 12 -19.58 -9.22 -6.42
N PHE A 13 -18.90 -9.03 -7.55
CA PHE A 13 -17.59 -8.39 -7.60
C PHE A 13 -17.63 -6.95 -7.10
N LEU A 14 -18.62 -6.16 -7.52
CA LEU A 14 -18.79 -4.79 -7.04
C LEU A 14 -19.08 -4.72 -5.54
N VAL A 15 -19.98 -5.57 -5.04
CA VAL A 15 -20.28 -5.65 -3.61
C VAL A 15 -19.03 -6.02 -2.82
N LEU A 16 -18.28 -7.03 -3.27
CA LEU A 16 -17.02 -7.43 -2.66
C LEU A 16 -16.02 -6.26 -2.64
N LEU A 17 -15.85 -5.57 -3.76
CA LEU A 17 -14.94 -4.43 -3.88
C LEU A 17 -15.34 -3.29 -2.94
N THR A 18 -16.62 -2.94 -2.89
CA THR A 18 -17.13 -1.89 -1.99
C THR A 18 -16.97 -2.26 -0.53
N THR A 19 -17.27 -3.51 -0.15
CA THR A 19 -17.06 -3.99 1.22
C THR A 19 -15.58 -3.95 1.61
N LEU A 20 -14.69 -4.38 0.72
CA LEU A 20 -13.25 -4.29 0.94
C LEU A 20 -12.82 -2.83 1.11
N ILE A 21 -13.26 -1.92 0.25
CA ILE A 21 -12.93 -0.49 0.37
C ILE A 21 -13.37 0.04 1.74
N ILE A 22 -14.62 -0.22 2.17
CA ILE A 22 -15.14 0.27 3.46
C ILE A 22 -14.30 -0.25 4.64
N ILE A 23 -13.94 -1.55 4.63
CA ILE A 23 -13.17 -2.18 5.70
C ILE A 23 -11.73 -1.63 5.74
N PHE A 24 -11.09 -1.49 4.57
CA PHE A 24 -9.69 -1.09 4.48
C PHE A 24 -9.48 0.43 4.46
N TRP A 25 -10.54 1.24 4.28
CA TRP A 25 -10.41 2.70 4.19
C TRP A 25 -9.81 3.33 5.45
N GLN A 26 -10.39 3.04 6.61
CA GLN A 26 -9.91 3.58 7.88
C GLN A 26 -8.47 3.14 8.23
N PRO A 27 -8.11 1.84 8.21
CA PRO A 27 -6.76 1.43 8.55
C PRO A 27 -5.73 1.97 7.55
N LEU A 28 -6.06 2.03 6.26
CA LEU A 28 -5.17 2.57 5.24
C LEU A 28 -4.95 4.07 5.44
N THR A 29 -6.03 4.85 5.58
CA THR A 29 -5.90 6.30 5.82
C THR A 29 -5.20 6.62 7.15
N ASN A 30 -5.43 5.82 8.20
CA ASN A 30 -4.72 5.94 9.47
C ASN A 30 -3.23 5.60 9.34
N LEU A 31 -2.87 4.59 8.55
CA LEU A 31 -1.47 4.24 8.28
C LEU A 31 -0.75 5.37 7.54
N PHE A 32 -1.38 5.95 6.53
CA PHE A 32 -0.83 7.06 5.74
C PHE A 32 -1.02 8.44 6.41
N SER A 33 -1.62 8.52 7.60
CA SER A 33 -1.89 9.81 8.27
C SER A 33 -0.62 10.50 8.79
N SER A 34 0.46 9.75 9.00
CA SER A 34 1.71 10.26 9.56
C SER A 34 2.90 9.41 9.12
N PRO A 35 4.05 10.01 8.77
CA PRO A 35 5.26 9.28 8.41
C PRO A 35 5.71 8.26 9.45
N ASP A 36 5.57 8.56 10.74
CA ASP A 36 5.97 7.66 11.84
C ASP A 36 5.19 6.34 11.85
N LYS A 37 3.93 6.34 11.42
CA LYS A 37 3.10 5.12 11.36
C LYS A 37 3.53 4.21 10.21
N ILE A 38 3.82 4.79 9.04
CA ILE A 38 4.37 4.03 7.91
C ILE A 38 5.74 3.46 8.30
N LYS A 39 6.57 4.26 8.95
CA LYS A 39 7.87 3.84 9.47
C LYS A 39 7.73 2.66 10.42
N SER A 40 6.89 2.78 11.44
CA SER A 40 6.68 1.72 12.43
C SER A 40 6.13 0.46 11.76
N PHE A 41 5.11 0.60 10.90
CA PHE A 41 4.55 -0.51 10.13
C PHE A 41 5.59 -1.24 9.30
N VAL A 42 6.48 -0.53 8.60
CA VAL A 42 7.55 -1.14 7.81
C VAL A 42 8.57 -1.83 8.71
N LEU A 43 8.97 -1.18 9.80
CA LEU A 43 9.97 -1.72 10.74
C LEU A 43 9.46 -2.92 11.55
N ASP A 44 8.15 -3.04 11.77
CA ASP A 44 7.54 -4.18 12.46
C ASP A 44 7.78 -5.52 11.74
N PHE A 45 8.13 -5.48 10.45
CA PHE A 45 8.53 -6.67 9.68
C PHE A 45 10.01 -7.07 9.87
N GLY A 46 10.77 -6.34 10.68
CA GLY A 46 12.16 -6.65 11.04
C GLY A 46 13.05 -6.80 9.82
N ILE A 47 13.65 -7.99 9.63
CA ILE A 47 14.56 -8.26 8.51
C ILE A 47 13.89 -8.18 7.13
N LEU A 48 12.56 -8.33 7.07
CA LEU A 48 11.79 -8.22 5.84
C LEU A 48 11.36 -6.78 5.53
N ALA A 49 11.66 -5.82 6.41
CA ALA A 49 11.28 -4.42 6.23
C ALA A 49 11.70 -3.83 4.86
N PRO A 50 12.91 -4.07 4.32
CA PRO A 50 13.27 -3.59 2.98
C PRO A 50 12.36 -4.15 1.87
N ILE A 51 11.97 -5.42 1.96
CA ILE A 51 11.08 -6.06 0.99
C ILE A 51 9.68 -5.45 1.05
N ILE A 52 9.17 -5.20 2.26
CA ILE A 52 7.88 -4.54 2.46
C ILE A 52 7.90 -3.11 1.91
N PHE A 53 9.00 -2.38 2.14
CA PHE A 53 9.17 -1.04 1.59
C PHE A 53 9.19 -1.06 0.06
N ILE A 54 9.92 -2.00 -0.56
CA ILE A 54 9.94 -2.20 -2.02
C ILE A 54 8.53 -2.49 -2.55
N LEU A 55 7.75 -3.31 -1.85
CA LEU A 55 6.37 -3.61 -2.25
C LEU A 55 5.48 -2.36 -2.17
N ILE A 56 5.61 -1.54 -1.13
CA ILE A 56 4.86 -0.28 -0.98
C ILE A 56 5.19 0.66 -2.14
N ILE A 57 6.48 0.86 -2.46
CA ILE A 57 6.86 1.75 -3.57
C ILE A 57 6.47 1.16 -4.94
N ALA A 58 6.49 -0.16 -5.12
CA ALA A 58 6.03 -0.80 -6.35
C ALA A 58 4.53 -0.59 -6.58
N LEU A 59 3.72 -0.81 -5.54
CA LEU A 59 2.28 -0.51 -5.58
C LEU A 59 2.04 0.97 -5.84
N GLN A 60 2.80 1.84 -5.17
CA GLN A 60 2.74 3.27 -5.39
C GLN A 60 3.05 3.60 -6.86
N VAL A 61 4.14 3.12 -7.46
CA VAL A 61 4.46 3.38 -8.87
C VAL A 61 3.34 2.92 -9.82
N LEU A 62 2.69 1.79 -9.54
CA LEU A 62 1.60 1.25 -10.36
C LEU A 62 0.30 2.04 -10.26
N PHE A 63 -0.09 2.47 -9.05
CA PHE A 63 -1.40 3.08 -8.80
C PHE A 63 -1.37 4.62 -8.71
N ALA A 64 -0.24 5.19 -8.30
CA ALA A 64 -0.04 6.61 -8.09
C ALA A 64 1.41 6.96 -8.45
N PRO A 65 1.70 7.36 -9.70
CA PRO A 65 3.07 7.64 -10.13
C PRO A 65 3.65 8.87 -9.39
N ILE A 66 4.23 8.63 -8.22
CA ILE A 66 4.99 9.59 -7.41
C ILE A 66 6.47 9.53 -7.87
N PRO A 67 7.16 10.68 -7.94
CA PRO A 67 8.57 10.73 -8.30
C PRO A 67 9.44 9.88 -7.36
N GLY A 68 10.42 9.15 -7.93
CA GLY A 68 11.31 8.26 -7.17
C GLY A 68 12.14 8.96 -6.10
N GLN A 69 12.34 10.28 -6.19
CA GLN A 69 13.03 11.08 -5.17
C GLN A 69 12.25 11.08 -3.85
N VAL A 70 10.91 11.09 -3.91
CA VAL A 70 10.05 11.02 -2.72
C VAL A 70 10.18 9.66 -2.04
N ALA A 71 10.22 8.59 -2.84
CA ALA A 71 10.47 7.24 -2.34
C ALA A 71 11.87 7.13 -1.70
N GLY A 72 12.91 7.71 -2.31
CA GLY A 72 14.26 7.74 -1.73
C GLY A 72 14.33 8.48 -0.39
N LEU A 73 13.66 9.63 -0.27
CA LEU A 73 13.55 10.36 1.00
C LEU A 73 12.79 9.55 2.06
N ALA A 74 11.72 8.86 1.66
CA ALA A 74 10.97 7.98 2.56
C ALA A 74 11.85 6.81 3.06
N GLY A 75 12.66 6.22 2.20
CA GLY A 75 13.63 5.17 2.57
C GLY A 75 14.64 5.67 3.60
N GLY A 76 15.23 6.86 3.36
CA GLY A 76 16.15 7.49 4.30
C GLY A 76 15.52 7.82 5.66
N TYR A 77 14.25 8.21 5.69
CA TYR A 77 13.52 8.48 6.93
C TYR A 77 13.18 7.19 7.72
N ILE A 78 12.82 6.12 7.01
CA ILE A 78 12.41 4.84 7.62
C ILE A 78 13.63 4.07 8.15
N PHE A 79 14.66 3.90 7.32
CA PHE A 79 15.83 3.07 7.63
C PHE A 79 17.03 3.88 8.16
N GLY A 80 16.95 5.21 8.17
CA GLY A 80 18.07 6.09 8.51
C GLY A 80 19.03 6.30 7.34
N GLY A 81 19.99 7.22 7.50
CA GLY A 81 20.85 7.66 6.38
C GLY A 81 21.75 6.58 5.77
N PHE A 82 22.18 5.57 6.55
CA PHE A 82 23.07 4.52 6.05
C PHE A 82 22.30 3.36 5.42
N PHE A 83 21.29 2.80 6.10
CA PHE A 83 20.47 1.70 5.57
C PHE A 83 19.37 2.15 4.60
N GLY A 84 19.07 3.44 4.53
CA GLY A 84 18.16 4.00 3.53
C GLY A 84 18.83 4.39 2.22
N LEU A 85 20.18 4.35 2.16
CA LEU A 85 20.97 4.68 0.97
C LEU A 85 21.44 3.43 0.20
N ILE A 86 21.63 2.30 0.89
CA ILE A 86 22.06 1.00 0.35
C ILE A 86 20.82 0.17 0.02
#